data_AF-A0A9W5LFV8-F1
#
_entry.id   AF-A0A9W5LFV8-F1
#
_cell.length_a   1.000
_cell.length_b   1.000
_cell.length_c   1.000
_cell.angle_alpha   90.00
_cell.angle_beta   90.00
_cell.angle_gamma   90.00
#
_symmetry.space_group_name_H-M   'P 1'
#
loop_
_entity.id
_entity.type
_entity.pdbx_description
1 polymer ?
#
loop_
_entity_poly.entity_id
_entity_poly.type
_entity_poly.pdbx_seq_one_letter_code
_entity_poly.pdbx_strand_id
1 'polypeptide(L)'
;MNENIIPINRHTQDMPNNGSMIENSGNSKVYIDIHIDTMPIAFAILCSALAAKQMTKEEFDTAYTQLQEMNRDNSKTSVKQINNQEIEEE
;
A
#
# COMPACT_ATOMS: atom_id res chain seq x y z
N MET A 1 -32.87 0.37 73.26
CA MET A 1 -31.87 1.18 72.56
C MET A 1 -30.72 0.26 72.22
N ASN A 2 -30.76 -0.28 71.01
CA ASN A 2 -29.79 -1.18 70.43
C ASN A 2 -29.74 -0.81 68.95
N GLU A 3 -28.88 0.18 68.67
CA GLU A 3 -28.60 0.71 67.34
C GLU A 3 -28.04 -0.44 66.48
N ASN A 4 -28.86 -0.99 65.58
CA ASN A 4 -28.40 -1.98 64.62
C ASN A 4 -27.75 -1.22 63.45
N ILE A 5 -26.47 -0.86 63.60
CA ILE A 5 -25.71 -0.13 62.58
C ILE A 5 -25.44 -1.10 61.42
N ILE A 6 -26.21 -0.95 60.36
CA ILE A 6 -25.98 -1.66 59.10
C ILE A 6 -24.68 -1.10 58.49
N PRO A 7 -23.64 -1.92 58.24
CA PRO A 7 -22.45 -1.42 57.57
C PRO A 7 -22.84 -1.05 56.13
N ILE A 8 -22.71 0.23 55.78
CA ILE A 8 -22.80 0.71 54.39
C ILE A 8 -21.68 0.03 53.62
N ASN A 9 -21.99 -1.08 52.97
CA ASN A 9 -21.09 -1.69 52.00
C ASN A 9 -20.96 -0.70 50.84
N ARG A 10 -19.88 0.08 50.86
CA ARG A 10 -19.46 0.95 49.77
C ARG A 10 -19.05 0.03 48.62
N HIS A 11 -20.04 -0.51 47.91
CA HIS A 11 -19.85 -0.90 46.54
C HIS A 11 -19.56 0.39 45.78
N THR A 12 -18.26 0.66 45.69
CA THR A 12 -17.65 1.37 44.58
C THR A 12 -18.45 1.08 43.33
N GLN A 13 -18.91 2.15 42.71
CA GLN A 13 -19.59 2.15 41.42
C GLN A 13 -18.70 1.40 40.43
N ASP A 14 -18.90 0.09 40.28
CA ASP A 14 -18.45 -0.64 39.12
C ASP A 14 -19.40 -0.26 38.00
N MET A 15 -19.17 0.92 37.44
CA MET A 15 -19.72 1.32 36.16
C MET A 15 -19.33 0.19 35.20
N PRO A 16 -20.28 -0.53 34.58
CA PRO A 16 -19.92 -1.57 33.63
C PRO A 16 -19.09 -0.87 32.56
N ASN A 17 -17.85 -1.32 32.41
CA ASN A 17 -16.98 -0.87 31.35
C ASN A 17 -17.63 -1.30 30.03
N ASN A 18 -18.50 -0.45 29.48
CA ASN A 18 -19.09 -0.60 28.16
C ASN A 18 -18.05 -0.23 27.07
N GLY A 19 -16.76 -0.47 27.37
CA GLY A 19 -15.69 -0.41 26.40
C GLY A 19 -15.84 -1.60 25.47
N SER A 20 -16.46 -1.39 24.33
CA SER A 20 -16.16 -2.19 23.15
C SER A 20 -14.69 -1.92 22.78
N MET A 21 -13.76 -2.58 23.45
CA MET A 21 -12.35 -2.54 23.09
C MET A 21 -12.20 -3.46 21.88
N ILE A 22 -12.39 -2.90 20.69
CA ILE A 22 -11.99 -3.56 19.45
C ILE A 22 -10.47 -3.46 19.41
N GLU A 23 -9.81 -4.31 20.17
CA GLU A 23 -8.37 -4.22 20.38
C GLU A 23 -7.58 -4.45 19.09
N ASN A 24 -8.11 -5.26 18.15
CA ASN A 24 -7.45 -5.55 16.90
C ASN A 24 -8.48 -6.02 15.86
N SER A 25 -8.95 -5.12 14.98
CA SER A 25 -9.63 -5.54 13.75
C SER A 25 -8.58 -6.21 12.86
N GLY A 26 -8.53 -7.54 12.87
CA GLY A 26 -7.49 -8.38 12.25
C GLY A 26 -7.40 -8.35 10.71
N ASN A 27 -7.71 -7.22 10.06
CA ASN A 27 -7.65 -7.04 8.61
C ASN A 27 -6.69 -5.92 8.16
N SER A 28 -5.87 -5.34 9.05
CA SER A 28 -4.97 -4.21 8.71
C SER A 28 -3.84 -4.57 7.74
N LYS A 29 -3.63 -5.86 7.43
CA LYS A 29 -2.58 -6.30 6.50
C LYS A 29 -3.14 -6.53 5.10
N VAL A 30 -3.33 -5.43 4.37
CA VAL A 30 -3.77 -5.44 2.97
C VAL A 30 -2.53 -5.51 2.07
N TYR A 31 -2.39 -6.62 1.33
CA TYR A 31 -1.35 -6.74 0.31
C TYR A 31 -1.93 -6.24 -1.02
N ILE A 32 -1.41 -5.12 -1.51
CA ILE A 32 -1.80 -4.55 -2.81
C ILE A 32 -0.66 -4.83 -3.77
N ASP A 33 -0.99 -5.56 -4.83
CA ASP A 33 -0.07 -5.90 -5.90
C ASP A 33 -0.54 -5.24 -7.19
N ILE A 34 0.25 -4.30 -7.70
CA ILE A 34 -0.11 -3.48 -8.87
C ILE A 34 0.86 -3.78 -10.00
N HIS A 35 0.34 -4.42 -11.03
CA HIS A 35 1.05 -4.73 -12.26
C HIS A 35 0.66 -3.72 -13.34
N ILE A 36 1.59 -2.87 -13.75
CA ILE A 36 1.40 -1.90 -14.83
C ILE A 36 2.28 -2.29 -16.01
N ASP A 37 1.66 -2.68 -17.12
CA ASP A 37 2.39 -2.82 -18.39
C ASP A 37 2.67 -1.43 -18.97
N THR A 38 3.95 -1.08 -19.06
CA THR A 38 4.42 0.22 -19.54
C THR A 38 4.84 0.19 -21.01
N MET A 39 4.84 -0.99 -21.65
CA MET A 39 5.26 -1.14 -23.04
C MET A 39 4.40 -0.36 -24.05
N PRO A 40 3.05 -0.34 -23.93
CA PRO A 40 2.21 0.46 -24.82
C PRO A 40 2.52 1.97 -24.74
N ILE A 41 2.82 2.47 -23.53
CA ILE A 41 3.13 3.87 -23.29
C ILE A 41 4.48 4.22 -23.94
N ALA A 42 5.51 3.42 -23.69
CA ALA A 42 6.82 3.63 -24.28
C ALA A 42 6.78 3.56 -25.82
N PHE A 43 6.02 2.61 -26.39
CA PHE A 43 5.83 2.52 -27.82
C PHE A 43 5.13 3.77 -28.40
N ALA A 44 4.09 4.27 -27.74
CA ALA A 44 3.41 5.50 -28.17
C ALA A 44 4.34 6.72 -28.17
N ILE A 45 5.26 6.82 -27.18
CA ILE A 45 6.27 7.87 -27.13
C ILE A 45 7.23 7.78 -28.33
N LEU A 46 7.74 6.58 -28.62
CA LEU A 46 8.62 6.36 -29.76
C LEU A 46 7.93 6.71 -31.09
N CYS A 47 6.67 6.27 -31.26
CA CYS A 47 5.88 6.60 -32.45
C CYS A 47 5.64 8.12 -32.58
N SER A 48 5.37 8.80 -31.46
CA SER A 48 5.17 10.26 -31.44
C SER A 48 6.43 10.99 -31.88
N ALA A 49 7.59 10.59 -31.37
CA ALA A 49 8.87 11.19 -31.74
C ALA A 49 9.24 10.93 -33.21
N LEU A 50 8.99 9.72 -33.72
CA LEU A 50 9.20 9.39 -35.13
C LEU A 50 8.27 10.21 -36.05
N ALA A 51 6.99 10.31 -35.69
CA ALA A 51 6.01 11.11 -36.44
C ALA A 51 6.37 12.60 -36.45
N ALA A 52 6.90 13.11 -35.34
CA ALA A 52 7.40 14.47 -35.20
C ALA A 52 8.76 14.70 -35.90
N LYS A 53 9.32 13.67 -36.56
CA LYS A 53 10.65 13.69 -37.21
C LYS A 53 11.78 14.06 -36.24
N GLN A 54 11.62 13.74 -34.96
CA GLN A 54 12.61 13.97 -33.91
C GLN A 54 13.66 12.85 -33.83
N MET A 55 13.43 11.76 -34.56
CA MET A 55 14.35 10.64 -34.71
C MET A 55 14.22 10.03 -36.11
N THR A 56 15.26 9.33 -36.56
CA THR A 56 15.20 8.52 -37.79
C THR A 56 14.53 7.17 -37.55
N LYS A 57 14.24 6.45 -38.63
CA LYS A 57 13.71 5.09 -38.58
C LYS A 57 14.69 4.13 -37.88
N GLU A 58 15.98 4.30 -38.13
CA GLU A 58 17.06 3.47 -37.56
C GLU A 58 17.22 3.70 -36.06
N GLU A 59 17.10 4.96 -35.63
CA GLU A 59 17.09 5.33 -34.21
C GLU A 59 15.85 4.76 -33.49
N PHE A 60 14.68 4.82 -34.14
CA PHE A 60 13.45 4.19 -33.64
C PHE A 60 13.62 2.68 -33.48
N ASP A 61 14.10 1.98 -34.51
CA ASP A 61 14.24 0.52 -34.51
C ASP A 61 15.24 0.07 -33.43
N THR A 62 16.32 0.85 -33.23
CA THR A 62 17.31 0.64 -32.16
C THR A 62 16.69 0.84 -30.78
N ALA A 63 15.98 1.95 -30.57
CA ALA A 63 15.32 2.26 -29.29
C ALA A 63 14.24 1.23 -28.93
N TYR A 64 13.46 0.79 -29.92
CA TYR A 64 12.44 -0.24 -29.73
C TYR A 64 13.06 -1.60 -29.36
N THR A 65 14.19 -1.97 -29.98
CA THR A 65 14.92 -3.21 -29.64
C THR A 65 15.40 -3.17 -28.19
N GLN A 66 16.01 -2.06 -27.75
CA GLN A 66 16.46 -1.88 -26.37
C GLN A 66 15.28 -1.93 -25.38
N LEU A 67 14.14 -1.32 -25.74
CA LEU A 67 12.91 -1.38 -24.93
C LEU A 67 12.41 -2.82 -24.75
N GLN A 68 12.49 -3.66 -25.80
CA GLN A 68 12.12 -5.06 -25.74
C GLN A 68 13.06 -5.88 -24.85
N GLU A 69 14.37 -5.63 -24.92
CA GLU A 69 15.37 -6.26 -24.06
C GLU A 69 15.13 -5.91 -22.59
N MET A 70 14.93 -4.63 -22.28
CA MET A 70 14.62 -4.17 -20.92
C MET A 70 13.35 -4.82 -20.36
N ASN A 71 12.29 -4.95 -21.15
CA ASN A 71 11.05 -5.59 -20.68
C ASN A 71 11.19 -7.09 -20.42
N ARG A 72 12.08 -7.80 -21.15
CA ARG A 72 12.37 -9.22 -20.90
C ARG A 72 13.07 -9.42 -19.56
N ASP A 73 14.02 -8.56 -19.22
CA ASP A 73 14.80 -8.66 -17.98
C ASP A 73 13.98 -8.30 -16.73
N ASN A 74 13.01 -7.39 -16.86
CA ASN A 74 12.15 -6.98 -15.75
C ASN A 74 11.10 -8.02 -15.31
N SER A 75 10.88 -9.10 -16.08
CA SER A 75 10.00 -10.21 -15.67
C SER A 75 10.48 -10.94 -14.40
N LYS A 76 11.69 -10.65 -13.92
CA LYS A 76 12.27 -11.26 -12.71
C LYS A 76 12.28 -10.36 -11.49
N THR A 77 11.93 -9.07 -11.60
CA THR A 77 12.09 -8.14 -10.48
C THR A 77 11.11 -6.99 -10.57
N SER A 78 9.91 -7.16 -10.01
CA SER A 78 9.10 -6.02 -9.54
C SER A 78 8.06 -6.48 -8.54
N VAL A 79 8.48 -6.67 -7.29
CA VAL A 79 7.61 -6.43 -6.15
C VAL A 79 8.26 -5.32 -5.34
N LYS A 80 7.84 -4.08 -5.56
CA LYS A 80 8.08 -3.02 -4.57
C LYS A 80 6.96 -3.11 -3.55
N GLN A 81 7.18 -3.86 -2.47
CA GLN A 81 6.30 -3.81 -1.31
C GLN A 81 6.39 -2.41 -0.71
N ILE A 82 5.32 -1.63 -0.84
CA ILE A 82 5.18 -0.37 -0.11
C ILE A 82 4.68 -0.77 1.28
N ASN A 83 5.60 -0.82 2.24
CA ASN A 83 5.28 -1.08 3.65
C ASN A 83 5.13 0.27 4.34
N ASN A 84 3.90 0.75 4.55
CA ASN A 84 3.66 1.90 5.42
C ASN A 84 3.95 1.46 6.85
N GLN A 85 5.16 1.69 7.35
CA GLN A 85 5.46 1.59 8.77
C GLN A 85 4.95 2.87 9.45
N GLU A 86 3.90 2.75 10.26
CA GLU A 86 3.58 3.75 11.28
C GLU A 86 4.77 3.82 12.24
N ILE A 87 5.38 5.01 12.32
CA ILE A 87 6.39 5.33 13.33
C ILE A 87 5.59 5.63 14.60
N GLU A 88 5.56 4.69 15.54
CA GLU A 88 5.18 5.01 16.92
C GLU A 88 6.37 5.72 17.56
N GLU A 89 6.20 7.02 17.84
CA GLU A 89 7.09 7.81 18.68
C GLU A 89 6.85 7.41 20.14
N GLU A 90 7.91 6.96 20.83
CA GLU A 90 7.97 6.77 22.29
C GLU A 90 8.67 7.97 22.96
#